data_AF-A0A941CK84-F1
#
_entry.id   AF-A0A941CK84-F1
#
_cell.length_a   1.000
_cell.length_b   1.000
_cell.length_c   1.000
_cell.angle_alpha   90.00
_cell.angle_beta   90.00
_cell.angle_gamma   90.00
#
_symmetry.space_group_name_H-M   'P 1'
#
loop_
_entity.id
_entity.type
_entity.pdbx_description
1 polymer ?
#
loop_
_entity_poly.entity_id
_entity_poly.type
_entity_poly.pdbx_seq_one_letter_code
_entity_poly.pdbx_strand_id
1 'polypeptide(L)'
;MSLLLLVLVSLFSCSKDADLLSEYVIASDNDLESIALLLDDNFFMAPGQDAIVMDVLNNDTFSPDADVAIVGTSTPSNGDVTINEDNTLTYTPNTEEESTEEPVEDNFTYTTEVTTEDNTTYREEATVTISSSDMGELLAFPSAQGFGKYTTGGRGGKVIHVTNLNDSGSGSLRNAIEQKGARTIVFDVGGDIYLTSTQLNIGSSNGDLTIAGETAPFPGITIRGDKISSASFGATINISGSNVIIRYISVRENNNNKTDNDAIRLRNDVGMNNIIIDHVSMSNGSDENFSVQGVSDVTIQNCMITNTDTNYTFLFGIKNYNFTFIGNYISHSVERNILVGYGLNGETSEWINNIVYGYEGGMNMVYGNNLDVLGNIYKAFINNTPDYTTIEWNPNQYNNPNGSITDGSFYLSDNHQLNPHQYGLYNSRALDYQNSSRVITNSTISTWATSVQDIEARVFGDKLPGNSLYQDSMDEQAISDYFNNTGSFGSLNVPNKESTSRPSDYDTDNDGMADAWERAMYGDLSKTANGDEDGDGYTNLEAFLYSLVQ
;
A
#
# COMPACT_ATOMS: atom_id res chain seq x y z
N MET A 1 74.32 8.53 -0.75
CA MET A 1 75.10 9.79 -0.80
C MET A 1 74.29 10.77 -1.61
N SER A 2 73.86 11.86 -0.97
CA SER A 2 73.13 13.07 -1.45
C SER A 2 71.73 12.89 -2.07
N LEU A 3 70.61 13.39 -1.52
CA LEU A 3 70.23 14.67 -0.86
C LEU A 3 69.89 15.80 -1.85
N LEU A 4 68.59 16.15 -1.92
CA LEU A 4 68.00 17.47 -2.17
C LEU A 4 66.48 17.30 -1.93
N LEU A 5 65.81 17.73 -0.85
CA LEU A 5 65.77 18.96 -0.04
C LEU A 5 65.00 20.13 -0.70
N LEU A 6 63.75 20.31 -0.28
CA LEU A 6 62.97 21.57 -0.18
C LEU A 6 61.86 21.29 0.87
N VAL A 7 62.01 21.55 2.18
CA VAL A 7 61.88 22.83 2.94
C VAL A 7 60.71 23.66 2.41
N LEU A 8 59.49 23.67 2.99
CA LEU A 8 58.98 23.90 4.37
C LEU A 8 58.96 25.39 4.77
N VAL A 9 57.75 25.96 4.77
CA VAL A 9 57.30 27.19 5.49
C VAL A 9 55.77 27.01 5.68
N SER A 10 55.20 26.52 6.79
CA SER A 10 55.05 27.10 8.14
C SER A 10 54.09 28.32 8.13
N LEU A 11 52.96 28.39 8.85
CA LEU A 11 52.84 28.39 10.32
C LEU A 11 51.36 28.55 10.81
N PHE A 12 51.10 27.98 12.00
CA PHE A 12 50.13 28.33 13.07
C PHE A 12 48.61 28.32 12.75
N SER A 13 47.73 27.71 13.56
CA SER A 13 47.53 27.97 15.00
C SER A 13 46.72 26.85 15.71
N CYS A 14 46.95 26.74 17.04
CA CYS A 14 46.24 25.96 18.06
C CYS A 14 44.70 26.15 18.03
N SER A 15 43.83 25.31 18.60
CA SER A 15 43.87 24.67 19.93
C SER A 15 42.68 23.70 20.14
N LYS A 16 42.86 22.73 21.05
CA LYS A 16 41.92 22.22 22.07
C LYS A 16 40.47 21.91 21.67
N ASP A 17 40.14 20.62 21.61
CA ASP A 17 39.22 19.95 22.56
C ASP A 17 39.08 18.47 22.18
N ALA A 18 39.94 17.65 22.79
CA ALA A 18 39.80 16.21 22.86
C ALA A 18 40.09 15.86 24.30
N ASP A 19 39.03 15.75 25.11
CA ASP A 19 38.95 15.02 26.39
C ASP A 19 37.65 15.39 27.11
N LEU A 20 36.55 14.69 26.84
CA LEU A 20 35.41 14.53 27.78
C LEU A 20 34.68 13.20 27.48
N LEU A 21 35.40 12.09 27.61
CA LEU A 21 34.82 10.75 27.80
C LEU A 21 35.65 10.02 28.86
N SER A 22 35.62 10.50 30.10
CA SER A 22 35.84 9.70 31.30
C SER A 22 35.69 10.54 32.57
N GLU A 23 34.46 10.81 32.99
CA GLU A 23 34.15 10.94 34.41
C GLU A 23 32.97 10.03 34.71
N TYR A 24 33.26 8.73 34.73
CA TYR A 24 32.50 7.79 35.53
C TYR A 24 32.87 8.09 36.98
N VAL A 25 32.17 9.05 37.59
CA VAL A 25 32.22 9.23 39.03
C VAL A 25 31.52 8.00 39.62
N ILE A 26 32.31 7.11 40.21
CA ILE A 26 31.83 6.14 41.18
C ILE A 26 31.31 6.97 42.37
N ALA A 27 30.04 7.33 42.31
CA ALA A 27 29.29 7.70 43.49
C ALA A 27 29.06 6.42 44.28
N SER A 28 29.45 6.44 45.55
CA SER A 28 29.13 5.40 46.52
C SER A 28 27.63 5.16 46.57
N ASP A 29 27.21 3.89 46.52
CA ASP A 29 25.88 3.41 46.91
C ASP A 29 25.32 4.22 48.10
N ASN A 30 24.30 5.07 47.85
CA ASN A 30 23.13 5.34 48.71
C ASN A 30 22.38 6.69 48.56
N ASP A 31 22.68 7.60 47.62
CA ASP A 31 21.96 8.89 47.59
C ASP A 31 21.51 9.34 46.19
N LEU A 32 20.55 8.63 45.57
CA LEU A 32 19.54 9.14 44.61
C LEU A 32 18.77 7.94 44.00
N GLU A 33 17.81 7.37 44.73
CA GLU A 33 16.70 6.68 44.07
C GLU A 33 15.72 7.78 43.61
N SER A 34 15.61 8.00 42.30
CA SER A 34 14.56 8.85 41.75
C SER A 34 13.21 8.18 42.02
N ILE A 35 12.37 8.80 42.85
CA ILE A 35 11.04 8.29 43.23
C ILE A 35 10.09 8.25 42.04
N ALA A 36 10.33 9.12 41.05
CA ALA A 36 9.76 9.09 39.72
C ALA A 36 10.80 9.63 38.73
N LEU A 37 10.83 9.06 37.52
CA LEU A 37 11.54 9.60 36.37
C LEU A 37 10.50 9.77 35.27
N LEU A 38 10.09 11.02 35.03
CA LEU A 38 9.20 11.35 33.93
C LEU A 38 10.00 11.62 32.67
N LEU A 39 9.51 11.16 31.52
CA LEU A 39 10.05 11.47 30.21
C LEU A 39 9.12 12.42 29.47
N ASP A 40 9.69 13.29 28.64
CA ASP A 40 8.88 14.12 27.75
C ASP A 40 8.22 13.24 26.67
N ASP A 41 6.95 13.50 26.40
CA ASP A 41 6.12 12.72 25.48
C ASP A 41 5.91 13.45 24.15
N ASN A 42 5.88 12.70 23.06
CA ASN A 42 5.53 13.22 21.74
C ASN A 42 4.34 12.45 21.19
N PHE A 43 3.29 13.17 20.78
CA PHE A 43 2.13 12.60 20.11
C PHE A 43 1.86 13.33 18.80
N PHE A 44 1.37 12.57 17.82
CA PHE A 44 1.06 13.09 16.49
C PHE A 44 -0.45 13.13 16.28
N MET A 45 -0.95 14.27 15.81
CA MET A 45 -2.35 14.43 15.46
C MET A 45 -2.53 14.48 13.95
N ALA A 46 -3.38 13.60 13.41
CA ALA A 46 -3.70 13.57 11.99
C ALA A 46 -4.61 14.76 11.59
N PRO A 47 -4.52 15.26 10.35
CA PRO A 47 -5.40 16.32 9.87
C PRO A 47 -6.89 15.92 9.97
N GLY A 48 -7.71 16.78 10.58
CA GLY A 48 -9.16 16.57 10.71
C GLY A 48 -9.59 15.62 11.84
N GLN A 49 -8.67 15.21 12.71
CA GLN A 49 -9.01 14.41 13.90
C GLN A 49 -9.58 15.30 15.03
N ASP A 50 -10.73 14.92 15.57
CA ASP A 50 -11.44 15.73 16.58
C ASP A 50 -10.79 15.70 17.98
N ALA A 51 -10.08 14.63 18.34
CA ALA A 51 -9.35 14.48 19.60
C ALA A 51 -8.37 13.30 19.55
N ILE A 52 -7.35 13.31 20.42
CA ILE A 52 -6.45 12.17 20.69
C ILE A 52 -6.49 11.82 22.19
N VAL A 53 -6.44 10.53 22.50
CA VAL A 53 -6.24 10.03 23.88
C VAL A 53 -4.79 9.58 24.00
N MET A 54 -4.12 10.02 25.07
CA MET A 54 -2.68 9.94 25.27
C MET A 54 -2.39 9.26 26.60
N ASP A 55 -1.62 8.18 26.54
CA ASP A 55 -1.11 7.48 27.72
C ASP A 55 0.32 7.95 28.02
N VAL A 56 0.42 9.08 28.71
CA VAL A 56 1.68 9.78 29.01
C VAL A 56 2.53 9.08 30.07
N LEU A 57 1.96 8.16 30.85
CA LEU A 57 2.69 7.47 31.92
C LEU A 57 3.39 6.19 31.42
N ASN A 58 3.14 5.78 30.18
CA ASN A 58 3.57 4.48 29.65
C ASN A 58 5.10 4.37 29.45
N ASN A 59 5.79 5.49 29.28
CA ASN A 59 7.25 5.57 29.14
C ASN A 59 7.96 6.06 30.43
N ASP A 60 7.20 6.38 31.48
CA ASP A 60 7.74 6.86 32.76
C ASP A 60 8.16 5.70 33.67
N THR A 61 9.03 5.98 34.63
CA THR A 61 9.45 5.01 35.66
C THR A 61 9.08 5.49 37.06
N PHE A 62 8.41 4.61 37.83
CA PHE A 62 8.00 4.86 39.20
C PHE A 62 8.50 3.77 40.15
N SER A 63 8.60 4.09 41.44
CA SER A 63 8.91 3.08 42.46
C SER A 63 7.87 1.95 42.49
N PRO A 64 8.27 0.67 42.65
CA PRO A 64 7.41 -0.52 42.46
C PRO A 64 6.13 -0.64 43.31
N ASP A 65 5.91 0.24 44.28
CA ASP A 65 4.77 0.21 45.20
C ASP A 65 4.15 1.62 45.40
N ALA A 66 4.43 2.56 44.49
CA ALA A 66 3.90 3.91 44.58
C ALA A 66 2.55 4.05 43.85
N ASP A 67 1.61 4.76 44.47
CA ASP A 67 0.36 5.15 43.81
C ASP A 67 0.60 6.42 42.98
N VAL A 68 0.32 6.34 41.67
CA VAL A 68 0.56 7.42 40.70
C VAL A 68 -0.77 7.94 40.15
N ALA A 69 -0.94 9.26 40.13
CA ALA A 69 -2.07 9.92 39.49
C ALA A 69 -1.63 11.17 38.73
N ILE A 70 -2.25 11.45 37.59
CA ILE A 70 -2.11 12.76 36.94
C ILE A 70 -3.05 13.73 37.65
N VAL A 71 -2.48 14.78 38.25
CA VAL A 71 -3.22 15.72 39.11
C VAL A 71 -3.35 17.12 38.52
N GLY A 72 -2.71 17.37 37.39
CA GLY A 72 -2.78 18.66 36.70
C GLY A 72 -2.18 18.63 35.30
N THR A 73 -2.60 19.58 34.49
CA THR A 73 -2.02 19.89 33.18
C THR A 73 -1.90 21.40 33.02
N SER A 74 -0.92 21.87 32.25
CA SER A 74 -0.94 23.23 31.73
C SER A 74 -1.90 23.34 30.53
N THR A 75 -2.31 24.56 30.18
CA THR A 75 -3.14 24.78 29.00
C THR A 75 -2.27 24.85 27.74
N PRO A 76 -2.55 24.03 26.70
CA PRO A 76 -1.91 24.17 25.40
C PRO A 76 -2.29 25.49 24.71
N SER A 77 -1.54 25.88 23.68
CA SER A 77 -1.84 27.09 22.91
C SER A 77 -2.90 26.87 21.82
N ASN A 78 -3.02 25.64 21.29
CA ASN A 78 -3.84 25.31 20.12
C ASN A 78 -4.95 24.28 20.41
N GLY A 79 -5.13 23.88 21.66
CA GLY A 79 -6.21 22.98 22.08
C GLY A 79 -6.45 22.97 23.58
N ASP A 80 -7.32 22.07 24.01
CA ASP A 80 -7.67 21.82 25.41
C ASP A 80 -7.27 20.39 25.81
N VAL A 81 -6.86 20.21 27.07
CA VAL A 81 -6.52 18.88 27.62
C VAL A 81 -7.41 18.55 28.81
N THR A 82 -7.94 17.33 28.85
CA THR A 82 -8.69 16.78 30.00
C THR A 82 -8.02 15.54 30.57
N ILE A 83 -7.93 15.45 31.89
CA ILE A 83 -7.49 14.24 32.60
C ILE A 83 -8.67 13.27 32.68
N ASN A 84 -8.48 12.03 32.20
CA ASN A 84 -9.49 10.99 32.20
C ASN A 84 -9.49 10.20 33.53
N GLU A 85 -10.56 9.43 33.80
CA GLU A 85 -10.68 8.63 35.03
C GLU A 85 -9.64 7.51 35.14
N ASP A 86 -9.05 7.10 34.02
CA ASP A 86 -8.07 6.01 33.89
C ASP A 86 -6.61 6.50 33.86
N ASN A 87 -6.34 7.74 34.30
CA ASN A 87 -5.02 8.39 34.25
C ASN A 87 -4.45 8.63 32.85
N THR A 88 -5.26 8.56 31.79
CA THR A 88 -4.86 9.06 30.46
C THR A 88 -5.24 10.54 30.28
N LEU A 89 -4.72 11.18 29.24
CA LEU A 89 -5.06 12.56 28.86
C LEU A 89 -5.79 12.59 27.52
N THR A 90 -6.79 13.45 27.36
CA THR A 90 -7.42 13.71 26.05
C THR A 90 -7.07 15.11 25.58
N TYR A 91 -6.43 15.26 24.42
CA TYR A 91 -6.22 16.55 23.76
C TYR A 91 -7.28 16.78 22.67
N THR A 92 -7.90 17.95 22.67
CA THR A 92 -8.92 18.40 21.70
C THR A 92 -8.48 19.71 21.07
N PRO A 93 -8.20 19.78 19.75
CA PRO A 93 -7.80 21.00 19.07
C PRO A 93 -8.94 22.02 19.03
N ASN A 94 -8.59 23.31 19.00
CA ASN A 94 -9.56 24.39 18.86
C ASN A 94 -10.26 24.32 17.48
N THR A 95 -11.59 24.49 17.43
CA THR A 95 -12.37 24.45 16.18
C THR A 95 -12.20 25.74 15.37
N GLU A 96 -11.35 25.67 14.33
CA GLU A 96 -11.10 26.56 13.18
C GLU A 96 -11.32 28.10 13.28
N GLU A 97 -10.25 28.85 13.00
CA GLU A 97 -10.28 29.93 12.00
C GLU A 97 -9.11 29.75 11.02
N GLU A 98 -9.33 30.13 9.75
CA GLU A 98 -8.39 30.07 8.63
C GLU A 98 -6.94 30.43 9.02
N SER A 99 -6.00 29.48 8.86
CA SER A 99 -4.59 29.82 8.74
C SER A 99 -3.95 29.05 7.59
N THR A 100 -3.22 29.80 6.77
CA THR A 100 -2.61 29.38 5.49
C THR A 100 -1.14 29.00 5.64
N GLU A 101 -0.64 28.67 6.84
CA GLU A 101 0.78 28.35 7.01
C GLU A 101 0.97 27.22 8.02
N GLU A 102 1.57 26.14 7.51
CA GLU A 102 2.30 25.05 8.17
C GLU A 102 1.69 24.33 9.39
N PRO A 103 1.99 23.03 9.58
CA PRO A 103 1.78 22.31 10.85
C PRO A 103 2.23 23.12 12.08
N VAL A 104 1.33 23.42 13.02
CA VAL A 104 1.70 24.11 14.28
C VAL A 104 1.80 23.09 15.40
N GLU A 105 3.01 22.89 15.91
CA GLU A 105 3.28 22.15 17.15
C GLU A 105 2.61 22.86 18.34
N ASP A 106 2.01 22.09 19.23
CA ASP A 106 1.41 22.54 20.48
C ASP A 106 2.05 21.82 21.67
N ASN A 107 2.24 22.50 22.78
CA ASN A 107 2.97 21.97 23.92
C ASN A 107 2.22 22.26 25.21
N PHE A 108 2.19 21.28 26.12
CA PHE A 108 1.70 21.45 27.48
C PHE A 108 2.48 20.55 28.44
N THR A 109 2.39 20.79 29.75
CA THR A 109 2.98 19.90 30.76
C THR A 109 1.89 19.14 31.50
N TYR A 110 2.20 17.93 31.98
CA TYR A 110 1.39 17.23 32.97
C TYR A 110 2.15 17.09 34.28
N THR A 111 1.42 17.08 35.39
CA THR A 111 1.97 16.90 36.73
C THR A 111 1.49 15.58 37.31
N THR A 112 2.43 14.71 37.69
CA THR A 112 2.12 13.50 38.45
C THR A 112 2.16 13.80 39.94
N GLU A 113 1.32 13.12 40.73
CA GLU A 113 1.48 12.97 42.17
C GLU A 113 1.76 11.50 42.47
N VAL A 114 2.92 11.26 43.09
CA VAL A 114 3.40 9.92 43.45
C VAL A 114 3.37 9.80 44.96
N THR A 115 2.55 8.88 45.46
CA THR A 115 2.41 8.60 46.90
C THR A 115 3.16 7.32 47.22
N THR A 116 4.16 7.42 48.09
CA THR A 116 4.95 6.26 48.55
C THR A 116 4.25 5.53 49.70
N GLU A 117 4.71 4.32 50.02
CA GLU A 117 4.13 3.47 51.07
C GLU A 117 4.08 4.14 52.46
N ASP A 118 4.99 5.08 52.74
CA ASP A 118 5.00 5.86 53.99
C ASP A 118 4.05 7.08 53.99
N ASN A 119 3.24 7.21 52.93
CA ASN A 119 2.26 8.26 52.69
C ASN A 119 2.90 9.65 52.48
N THR A 120 4.17 9.70 52.05
CA THR A 120 4.83 10.92 51.54
C THR A 120 4.50 11.09 50.05
N THR A 121 4.15 12.31 49.66
CA THR A 121 3.78 12.68 48.29
C THR A 121 4.86 13.49 47.59
N TYR A 122 5.10 13.18 46.32
CA TYR A 122 6.04 13.86 45.43
C TYR A 122 5.30 14.31 44.17
N ARG A 123 5.75 15.42 43.58
CA ARG A 123 5.20 15.94 42.33
C ARG A 123 6.32 16.24 41.36
N GLU A 124 6.19 15.72 40.16
CA GLU A 124 7.10 15.94 39.05
C GLU A 124 6.29 16.36 37.81
N GLU A 125 6.94 17.08 36.90
CA GLU A 125 6.33 17.55 35.65
C GLU A 125 7.14 17.05 34.46
N ALA A 126 6.43 16.68 33.39
CA ALA A 126 7.01 16.41 32.07
C ALA A 126 6.22 17.13 30.98
N THR A 127 6.86 17.32 29.84
CA THR A 127 6.31 18.03 28.69
C THR A 127 5.66 17.04 27.74
N VAL A 128 4.49 17.37 27.23
CA VAL A 128 3.85 16.73 26.10
C VAL A 128 3.93 17.68 24.91
N THR A 129 4.51 17.19 23.83
CA THR A 129 4.54 17.85 22.53
C THR A 129 3.54 17.18 21.61
N ILE A 130 2.56 17.95 21.15
CA ILE A 130 1.60 17.59 20.12
C ILE A 130 2.06 18.19 18.81
N SER A 131 2.65 17.39 17.94
CA SER A 131 2.95 17.84 16.59
C SER A 131 1.80 17.47 15.68
N SER A 132 1.28 18.43 14.91
CA SER A 132 0.60 18.04 13.68
C SER A 132 1.61 17.30 12.82
N SER A 133 1.29 16.09 12.40
CA SER A 133 2.16 15.34 11.51
C SER A 133 2.26 16.06 10.17
N ASP A 134 3.34 16.81 9.96
CA ASP A 134 3.86 17.06 8.62
C ASP A 134 5.24 16.39 8.55
N MET A 135 5.20 15.07 8.38
CA MET A 135 6.37 14.23 8.14
C MET A 135 6.83 14.33 6.67
N GLY A 136 6.34 15.32 5.91
CA GLY A 136 5.85 15.03 4.57
C GLY A 136 4.75 13.96 4.62
N GLU A 137 4.12 13.65 3.50
CA GLU A 137 3.15 12.56 3.47
C GLU A 137 3.89 11.21 3.61
N LEU A 138 3.84 10.60 4.79
CA LEU A 138 4.36 9.24 5.04
C LEU A 138 3.79 8.27 4.01
N LEU A 139 4.65 7.50 3.33
CA LEU A 139 4.19 6.55 2.32
C LEU A 139 3.35 5.43 2.99
N ALA A 140 2.43 4.83 2.24
CA ALA A 140 1.65 3.66 2.64
C ALA A 140 2.56 2.50 3.11
N PHE A 141 3.67 2.34 2.41
CA PHE A 141 4.81 1.49 2.74
C PHE A 141 6.01 1.99 1.94
N PRO A 142 7.26 1.66 2.30
CA PRO A 142 8.45 2.32 1.72
C PRO A 142 8.58 2.27 0.18
N SER A 143 7.95 1.26 -0.46
CA SER A 143 7.97 1.09 -1.93
C SER A 143 6.70 1.58 -2.65
N ALA A 144 5.76 2.20 -1.93
CA ALA A 144 4.52 2.74 -2.49
C ALA A 144 4.82 3.92 -3.43
N GLN A 145 4.20 3.91 -4.61
CA GLN A 145 4.45 4.88 -5.68
C GLN A 145 3.16 5.48 -6.20
N GLY A 146 3.28 6.45 -7.11
CA GLY A 146 2.14 7.02 -7.82
C GLY A 146 1.23 7.86 -6.94
N PHE A 147 0.00 8.03 -7.39
CA PHE A 147 -1.00 8.87 -6.73
C PHE A 147 -1.61 8.26 -5.47
N GLY A 148 -1.58 6.93 -5.32
CA GLY A 148 -2.11 6.23 -4.15
C GLY A 148 -1.11 6.15 -3.00
N LYS A 149 0.13 6.59 -3.18
CA LYS A 149 1.28 6.30 -2.30
C LYS A 149 1.14 6.71 -0.84
N TYR A 150 0.17 7.54 -0.48
CA TYR A 150 -0.10 7.99 0.89
C TYR A 150 -1.36 7.37 1.51
N THR A 151 -1.91 6.34 0.86
CA THR A 151 -3.01 5.55 1.44
C THR A 151 -2.56 4.98 2.78
N THR A 152 -3.34 5.15 3.85
CA THR A 152 -2.99 4.67 5.19
C THR A 152 -3.53 3.27 5.46
N GLY A 153 -4.61 2.88 4.76
CA GLY A 153 -5.27 1.60 4.94
C GLY A 153 -5.70 1.40 6.40
N GLY A 154 -5.19 0.34 7.01
CA GLY A 154 -5.46 -0.04 8.40
C GLY A 154 -4.50 0.49 9.46
N ARG A 155 -3.56 1.37 9.12
CA ARG A 155 -2.52 1.91 10.04
C ARG A 155 -3.12 2.40 11.36
N GLY A 156 -2.49 2.04 12.48
CA GLY A 156 -2.94 2.38 13.84
C GLY A 156 -4.26 1.73 14.27
N GLY A 157 -4.81 0.85 13.44
CA GLY A 157 -6.10 0.22 13.63
C GLY A 157 -6.04 -1.07 14.45
N LYS A 158 -7.10 -1.88 14.33
CA LYS A 158 -7.15 -3.22 14.91
C LYS A 158 -6.38 -4.21 14.07
N VAL A 159 -5.72 -5.17 14.71
CA VAL A 159 -5.20 -6.36 14.05
C VAL A 159 -6.25 -7.44 14.08
N ILE A 160 -6.55 -8.04 12.92
CA ILE A 160 -7.56 -9.10 12.81
C ILE A 160 -6.96 -10.32 12.12
N HIS A 161 -6.92 -11.43 12.86
CA HIS A 161 -6.43 -12.71 12.36
C HIS A 161 -7.49 -13.46 11.57
N VAL A 162 -7.13 -13.88 10.37
CA VAL A 162 -7.83 -14.93 9.62
C VAL A 162 -7.27 -16.27 10.05
N THR A 163 -8.10 -17.04 10.76
CA THR A 163 -7.71 -18.31 11.40
C THR A 163 -8.26 -19.54 10.68
N ASN A 164 -9.09 -19.36 9.65
CA ASN A 164 -9.61 -20.45 8.84
C ASN A 164 -9.95 -20.00 7.41
N LEU A 165 -9.98 -20.98 6.49
CA LEU A 165 -10.23 -20.77 5.06
C LEU A 165 -11.72 -20.86 4.67
N ASN A 166 -12.64 -20.82 5.64
CA ASN A 166 -14.06 -20.85 5.33
C ASN A 166 -14.49 -19.52 4.68
N ASP A 167 -15.50 -19.56 3.81
CA ASP A 167 -16.08 -18.36 3.19
C ASP A 167 -16.65 -17.36 4.21
N SER A 168 -17.18 -17.84 5.33
CA SER A 168 -17.86 -17.01 6.33
C SER A 168 -17.79 -17.61 7.73
N GLY A 169 -18.21 -16.83 8.73
CA GLY A 169 -18.15 -17.19 10.15
C GLY A 169 -16.91 -16.63 10.85
N SER A 170 -16.86 -16.80 12.17
CA SER A 170 -15.75 -16.29 13.00
C SER A 170 -14.39 -16.78 12.47
N GLY A 171 -13.41 -15.87 12.39
CA GLY A 171 -12.06 -16.16 11.92
C GLY A 171 -11.90 -16.32 10.41
N SER A 172 -12.95 -16.12 9.62
CA SER A 172 -12.86 -16.10 8.14
C SER A 172 -12.41 -14.73 7.61
N LEU A 173 -11.84 -14.71 6.41
CA LEU A 173 -11.51 -13.46 5.70
C LEU A 173 -12.72 -12.55 5.53
N ARG A 174 -13.89 -13.10 5.18
CA ARG A 174 -15.13 -12.31 5.04
C ARG A 174 -15.51 -11.63 6.35
N ASN A 175 -15.45 -12.36 7.46
CA ASN A 175 -15.78 -11.80 8.77
C ASN A 175 -14.82 -10.68 9.17
N ALA A 176 -13.53 -10.79 8.82
CA ALA A 176 -12.55 -9.74 9.04
C ALA A 176 -12.78 -8.50 8.15
N ILE A 177 -13.10 -8.70 6.86
CA ILE A 177 -13.45 -7.62 5.92
C ILE A 177 -14.73 -6.89 6.36
N GLU A 178 -15.71 -7.58 6.89
CA GLU A 178 -16.99 -6.99 7.32
C GLU A 178 -16.91 -6.20 8.64
N GLN A 179 -15.77 -6.27 9.36
CA GLN A 179 -15.54 -5.41 10.53
C GLN A 179 -15.43 -3.94 10.14
N LYS A 180 -15.66 -3.06 11.12
CA LYS A 180 -15.61 -1.60 10.96
C LYS A 180 -14.39 -0.99 11.65
N GLY A 181 -14.03 0.20 11.19
CA GLY A 181 -12.87 0.96 11.69
C GLY A 181 -11.57 0.53 11.01
N ALA A 182 -10.53 1.35 11.20
CA ALA A 182 -9.19 1.07 10.74
C ALA A 182 -8.75 -0.32 11.22
N ARG A 183 -8.30 -1.17 10.28
CA ARG A 183 -7.83 -2.52 10.61
C ARG A 183 -6.88 -3.09 9.58
N THR A 184 -5.94 -3.89 10.08
CA THR A 184 -5.03 -4.71 9.28
C THR A 184 -5.41 -6.17 9.45
N ILE A 185 -5.69 -6.85 8.34
CA ILE A 185 -5.98 -8.27 8.30
C ILE A 185 -4.67 -9.03 8.09
N VAL A 186 -4.37 -9.92 9.02
CA VAL A 186 -3.22 -10.85 8.99
C VAL A 186 -3.71 -12.29 8.91
N PHE A 187 -2.85 -13.22 8.47
CA PHE A 187 -3.24 -14.59 8.15
C PHE A 187 -2.44 -15.63 8.94
N ASP A 188 -3.16 -16.41 9.74
CA ASP A 188 -2.61 -17.59 10.43
C ASP A 188 -2.70 -18.85 9.56
N VAL A 189 -3.42 -18.77 8.42
CA VAL A 189 -3.67 -19.88 7.51
C VAL A 189 -3.26 -19.53 6.08
N GLY A 190 -2.88 -20.54 5.32
CA GLY A 190 -2.55 -20.42 3.89
C GLY A 190 -3.34 -21.47 3.11
N GLY A 191 -3.75 -21.14 1.89
CA GLY A 191 -4.51 -22.03 1.00
C GLY A 191 -5.61 -21.31 0.23
N ASP A 192 -6.50 -22.11 -0.35
CA ASP A 192 -7.67 -21.62 -1.09
C ASP A 192 -8.82 -21.24 -0.14
N ILE A 193 -9.35 -20.02 -0.28
CA ILE A 193 -10.63 -19.59 0.27
C ILE A 193 -11.66 -19.64 -0.85
N TYR A 194 -12.57 -20.62 -0.79
CA TYR A 194 -13.65 -20.77 -1.77
C TYR A 194 -14.84 -19.89 -1.39
N LEU A 195 -15.20 -18.92 -2.23
CA LEU A 195 -16.41 -18.14 -2.03
C LEU A 195 -17.63 -18.94 -2.48
N THR A 196 -18.58 -19.12 -1.58
CA THR A 196 -19.80 -19.92 -1.77
C THR A 196 -21.08 -19.11 -1.70
N SER A 197 -20.99 -17.87 -1.19
CA SER A 197 -22.13 -17.00 -0.88
C SER A 197 -22.19 -15.78 -1.78
N THR A 198 -21.43 -14.72 -1.52
CA THR A 198 -21.43 -13.47 -2.29
C THR A 198 -20.01 -12.97 -2.54
N GLN A 199 -19.86 -11.88 -3.29
CA GLN A 199 -18.59 -11.17 -3.44
C GLN A 199 -18.05 -10.71 -2.07
N LEU A 200 -16.74 -10.54 -1.95
CA LEU A 200 -16.15 -9.86 -0.79
C LEU A 200 -16.30 -8.35 -1.01
N ASN A 201 -17.08 -7.68 -0.16
CA ASN A 201 -17.41 -6.26 -0.33
C ASN A 201 -16.66 -5.38 0.66
N ILE A 202 -15.87 -4.43 0.14
CA ILE A 202 -15.18 -3.39 0.91
C ILE A 202 -15.85 -2.06 0.53
N GLY A 203 -16.90 -1.69 1.25
CA GLY A 203 -17.71 -0.49 0.97
C GLY A 203 -17.39 0.66 1.92
N SER A 204 -18.19 1.73 1.82
CA SER A 204 -18.04 2.93 2.65
C SER A 204 -18.16 2.70 4.16
N SER A 205 -18.79 1.61 4.60
CA SER A 205 -18.94 1.27 6.03
C SER A 205 -17.80 0.43 6.59
N ASN A 206 -16.89 -0.04 5.74
CA ASN A 206 -15.83 -0.96 6.08
C ASN A 206 -14.56 -0.73 5.22
N GLY A 207 -14.28 0.53 4.87
CA GLY A 207 -12.98 0.99 4.36
C GLY A 207 -11.92 1.01 5.48
N ASP A 208 -10.86 1.81 5.33
CA ASP A 208 -9.74 1.88 6.28
C ASP A 208 -9.16 0.49 6.56
N LEU A 209 -8.75 -0.19 5.49
CA LEU A 209 -8.45 -1.61 5.49
C LEU A 209 -7.12 -1.90 4.82
N THR A 210 -6.24 -2.60 5.53
CA THR A 210 -5.09 -3.29 4.93
C THR A 210 -5.35 -4.80 4.91
N ILE A 211 -5.24 -5.44 3.75
CA ILE A 211 -5.15 -6.91 3.63
C ILE A 211 -3.68 -7.26 3.39
N ALA A 212 -3.01 -7.76 4.42
CA ALA A 212 -1.58 -8.05 4.42
C ALA A 212 -1.31 -9.53 4.11
N GLY A 213 -1.43 -9.91 2.83
CA GLY A 213 -1.25 -11.28 2.36
C GLY A 213 0.16 -11.84 2.61
N GLU A 214 1.16 -10.98 2.79
CA GLU A 214 2.54 -11.34 3.11
C GLU A 214 2.66 -12.14 4.42
N THR A 215 1.72 -11.97 5.34
CA THR A 215 1.70 -12.66 6.65
C THR A 215 1.32 -14.15 6.57
N ALA A 216 0.62 -14.56 5.51
CA ALA A 216 0.11 -15.93 5.38
C ALA A 216 1.26 -16.97 5.35
N PRO A 217 1.13 -18.15 5.97
CA PRO A 217 2.08 -19.23 5.73
C PRO A 217 2.01 -19.71 4.26
N PHE A 218 3.09 -20.31 3.75
CA PHE A 218 3.06 -20.99 2.46
C PHE A 218 1.91 -22.01 2.43
N PRO A 219 1.07 -22.05 1.38
CA PRO A 219 1.27 -21.48 0.05
C PRO A 219 0.64 -20.08 -0.17
N GLY A 220 0.44 -19.28 0.88
CA GLY A 220 -0.22 -17.98 0.81
C GLY A 220 -1.73 -18.10 0.58
N ILE A 221 -2.40 -16.96 0.38
CA ILE A 221 -3.87 -16.93 0.20
C ILE A 221 -4.26 -16.86 -1.26
N THR A 222 -5.25 -17.66 -1.64
CA THR A 222 -5.93 -17.53 -2.93
C THR A 222 -7.44 -17.51 -2.76
N ILE A 223 -8.10 -16.45 -3.21
CA ILE A 223 -9.56 -16.29 -3.17
C ILE A 223 -10.13 -16.82 -4.49
N ARG A 224 -11.08 -17.76 -4.41
CA ARG A 224 -11.49 -18.56 -5.58
C ARG A 224 -12.99 -18.81 -5.64
N GLY A 225 -13.53 -18.83 -6.87
CA GLY A 225 -14.92 -19.22 -7.10
C GLY A 225 -15.10 -20.72 -6.89
N ASP A 226 -16.19 -21.13 -6.23
CA ASP A 226 -16.52 -22.55 -6.12
C ASP A 226 -16.92 -23.13 -7.48
N LYS A 227 -16.13 -24.10 -7.98
CA LYS A 227 -16.38 -24.85 -9.22
C LYS A 227 -17.63 -25.74 -9.16
N ILE A 228 -18.14 -26.07 -7.97
CA ILE A 228 -19.12 -27.14 -7.77
C ILE A 228 -20.57 -26.60 -7.68
N SER A 229 -20.76 -25.30 -7.45
CA SER A 229 -22.10 -24.74 -7.28
C SER A 229 -22.66 -24.15 -8.59
N SER A 230 -23.84 -24.63 -9.00
CA SER A 230 -24.63 -24.07 -10.11
C SER A 230 -25.24 -22.69 -9.80
N ALA A 231 -24.87 -22.09 -8.66
CA ALA A 231 -25.34 -20.80 -8.16
C ALA A 231 -24.19 -19.80 -7.89
N SER A 232 -22.94 -20.16 -8.21
CA SER A 232 -21.75 -19.41 -7.77
C SER A 232 -21.73 -17.98 -8.33
N PHE A 233 -21.51 -17.02 -7.43
CA PHE A 233 -21.38 -15.58 -7.65
C PHE A 233 -19.94 -15.15 -8.01
N GLY A 234 -19.07 -16.12 -8.36
CA GLY A 234 -17.65 -15.89 -8.61
C GLY A 234 -16.83 -15.55 -7.36
N ALA A 235 -15.56 -15.19 -7.57
CA ALA A 235 -14.64 -14.76 -6.51
C ALA A 235 -14.18 -13.31 -6.67
N THR A 236 -15.13 -12.40 -6.83
CA THR A 236 -14.84 -10.97 -6.91
C THR A 236 -14.55 -10.36 -5.54
N ILE A 237 -13.46 -9.59 -5.46
CA ILE A 237 -13.30 -8.54 -4.45
C ILE A 237 -13.88 -7.25 -5.03
N ASN A 238 -14.96 -6.75 -4.44
CA ASN A 238 -15.65 -5.54 -4.85
C ASN A 238 -15.34 -4.41 -3.87
N ILE A 239 -14.52 -3.46 -4.30
CA ILE A 239 -14.17 -2.26 -3.55
C ILE A 239 -15.09 -1.13 -4.00
N SER A 240 -15.91 -0.64 -3.08
CA SER A 240 -16.82 0.50 -3.25
C SER A 240 -16.63 1.59 -2.18
N GLY A 241 -15.60 1.45 -1.33
CA GLY A 241 -15.16 2.42 -0.32
C GLY A 241 -13.76 2.98 -0.60
N SER A 242 -13.25 3.78 0.34
CA SER A 242 -11.95 4.46 0.28
C SER A 242 -10.95 3.91 1.29
N ASN A 243 -9.69 4.33 1.16
CA ASN A 243 -8.57 4.03 2.07
C ASN A 243 -8.32 2.52 2.23
N VAL A 244 -7.93 1.88 1.14
CA VAL A 244 -7.77 0.42 1.05
C VAL A 244 -6.40 0.04 0.50
N ILE A 245 -5.70 -0.85 1.19
CA ILE A 245 -4.46 -1.47 0.75
C ILE A 245 -4.68 -2.98 0.65
N ILE A 246 -4.36 -3.58 -0.51
CA ILE A 246 -4.38 -5.04 -0.69
C ILE A 246 -3.05 -5.49 -1.25
N ARG A 247 -2.39 -6.43 -0.57
CA ARG A 247 -1.06 -6.93 -0.97
C ARG A 247 -0.93 -8.44 -0.89
N TYR A 248 -0.09 -9.00 -1.77
CA TYR A 248 0.39 -10.39 -1.73
C TYR A 248 -0.71 -11.47 -1.60
N ILE A 249 -1.81 -11.29 -2.33
CA ILE A 249 -2.86 -12.30 -2.47
C ILE A 249 -3.08 -12.64 -3.94
N SER A 250 -3.68 -13.81 -4.17
CA SER A 250 -4.15 -14.19 -5.50
C SER A 250 -5.67 -14.24 -5.54
N VAL A 251 -6.27 -13.77 -6.63
CA VAL A 251 -7.70 -13.87 -6.90
C VAL A 251 -7.90 -14.61 -8.21
N ARG A 252 -8.63 -15.73 -8.15
CA ARG A 252 -8.93 -16.60 -9.28
C ARG A 252 -10.45 -16.70 -9.39
N GLU A 253 -11.06 -15.78 -10.15
CA GLU A 253 -12.52 -15.57 -10.13
C GLU A 253 -13.29 -16.86 -10.47
N ASN A 254 -12.89 -17.58 -11.53
CA ASN A 254 -13.30 -18.96 -11.86
C ASN A 254 -14.82 -19.19 -11.84
N ASN A 255 -15.61 -18.22 -12.27
CA ASN A 255 -17.06 -18.36 -12.32
C ASN A 255 -17.52 -19.07 -13.59
N ASN A 256 -17.93 -20.32 -13.42
CA ASN A 256 -18.49 -21.14 -14.49
C ASN A 256 -19.84 -20.62 -15.04
N ASN A 257 -20.51 -19.67 -14.36
CA ASN A 257 -21.80 -19.13 -14.79
C ASN A 257 -21.69 -17.92 -15.73
N LYS A 258 -20.47 -17.44 -16.03
CA LYS A 258 -20.18 -16.35 -16.97
C LYS A 258 -21.04 -15.09 -16.77
N THR A 259 -21.14 -14.62 -15.52
CA THR A 259 -21.79 -13.34 -15.19
C THR A 259 -20.78 -12.19 -15.29
N ASP A 260 -21.23 -10.93 -15.26
CA ASP A 260 -20.37 -9.74 -15.32
C ASP A 260 -19.51 -9.54 -14.04
N ASN A 261 -18.60 -10.48 -13.78
CA ASN A 261 -17.76 -10.51 -12.59
C ASN A 261 -16.29 -10.38 -12.95
N ASP A 262 -15.63 -9.49 -12.22
CA ASP A 262 -14.19 -9.31 -12.30
C ASP A 262 -13.49 -10.02 -11.15
N ALA A 263 -12.19 -10.30 -11.28
CA ALA A 263 -11.42 -10.79 -10.14
C ALA A 263 -11.35 -9.70 -9.06
N ILE A 264 -10.99 -8.47 -9.44
CA ILE A 264 -11.08 -7.31 -8.56
C ILE A 264 -11.77 -6.16 -9.30
N ARG A 265 -12.68 -5.49 -8.61
CA ARG A 265 -13.40 -4.33 -9.12
C ARG A 265 -13.35 -3.18 -8.13
N LEU A 266 -12.96 -1.99 -8.61
CA LEU A 266 -13.12 -0.73 -7.90
C LEU A 266 -14.30 -0.01 -8.56
N ARG A 267 -15.47 0.00 -7.92
CA ARG A 267 -16.66 0.58 -8.56
C ARG A 267 -17.61 1.22 -7.55
N ASN A 268 -17.76 2.54 -7.70
CA ASN A 268 -18.80 3.33 -7.09
C ASN A 268 -19.06 4.57 -7.96
N ASP A 269 -20.27 5.12 -7.93
CA ASP A 269 -20.59 6.40 -8.58
C ASP A 269 -20.34 7.60 -7.65
N VAL A 270 -19.98 7.31 -6.39
CA VAL A 270 -19.60 8.27 -5.34
C VAL A 270 -18.09 8.13 -5.14
N GLY A 271 -17.34 9.20 -5.43
CA GLY A 271 -15.87 9.20 -5.57
C GLY A 271 -15.13 8.47 -4.45
N MET A 272 -14.61 7.29 -4.76
CA MET A 272 -13.70 6.54 -3.90
C MET A 272 -12.30 7.10 -4.03
N ASN A 273 -11.49 7.01 -3.00
CA ASN A 273 -10.12 7.51 -3.05
C ASN A 273 -9.16 6.73 -2.17
N ASN A 274 -7.86 6.97 -2.38
CA ASN A 274 -6.76 6.42 -1.58
C ASN A 274 -6.80 4.89 -1.61
N ILE A 275 -6.44 4.30 -2.74
CA ILE A 275 -6.43 2.84 -2.90
C ILE A 275 -5.08 2.40 -3.46
N ILE A 276 -4.46 1.41 -2.83
CA ILE A 276 -3.30 0.71 -3.36
C ILE A 276 -3.63 -0.78 -3.53
N ILE A 277 -3.35 -1.30 -4.73
CA ILE A 277 -3.23 -2.74 -4.95
C ILE A 277 -1.81 -3.02 -5.43
N ASP A 278 -1.06 -3.78 -4.62
CA ASP A 278 0.37 -4.04 -4.82
C ASP A 278 0.65 -5.55 -4.75
N HIS A 279 1.38 -6.12 -5.69
CA HIS A 279 1.72 -7.56 -5.67
C HIS A 279 0.50 -8.49 -5.57
N VAL A 280 -0.57 -8.20 -6.31
CA VAL A 280 -1.75 -9.06 -6.40
C VAL A 280 -1.80 -9.76 -7.75
N SER A 281 -2.06 -11.07 -7.75
CA SER A 281 -2.30 -11.83 -8.98
C SER A 281 -3.81 -11.98 -9.24
N MET A 282 -4.28 -11.54 -10.40
CA MET A 282 -5.68 -11.49 -10.80
C MET A 282 -5.88 -12.32 -12.07
N SER A 283 -6.83 -13.26 -12.05
CA SER A 283 -7.10 -14.08 -13.24
C SER A 283 -8.52 -14.63 -13.32
N ASN A 284 -8.85 -15.12 -14.52
CA ASN A 284 -10.05 -15.88 -14.81
C ASN A 284 -11.36 -15.16 -14.45
N GLY A 285 -11.36 -13.83 -14.52
CA GLY A 285 -12.58 -13.03 -14.50
C GLY A 285 -13.50 -13.44 -15.62
N SER A 286 -14.80 -13.47 -15.33
CA SER A 286 -15.83 -13.83 -16.30
C SER A 286 -16.38 -12.63 -17.07
N ASP A 287 -15.92 -11.41 -16.77
CA ASP A 287 -16.00 -10.24 -17.68
C ASP A 287 -14.61 -9.61 -17.87
N GLU A 288 -14.13 -8.76 -16.96
CA GLU A 288 -12.73 -8.33 -16.93
C GLU A 288 -11.95 -9.09 -15.85
N ASN A 289 -10.62 -9.12 -15.91
CA ASN A 289 -9.86 -9.48 -14.72
C ASN A 289 -9.84 -8.33 -13.70
N PHE A 290 -9.82 -7.09 -14.20
CA PHE A 290 -9.77 -5.89 -13.38
C PHE A 290 -10.65 -4.79 -13.96
N SER A 291 -11.39 -4.05 -13.13
CA SER A 291 -12.12 -2.87 -13.60
C SER A 291 -12.13 -1.75 -12.56
N VAL A 292 -12.15 -0.50 -13.06
CA VAL A 292 -12.08 0.71 -12.24
C VAL A 292 -13.07 1.76 -12.72
N GLN A 293 -13.88 2.30 -11.82
CA GLN A 293 -14.78 3.43 -12.07
C GLN A 293 -15.00 4.24 -10.80
N GLY A 294 -14.93 5.57 -10.92
CA GLY A 294 -15.27 6.51 -9.85
C GLY A 294 -14.21 6.59 -8.76
N VAL A 295 -12.92 6.56 -9.14
CA VAL A 295 -11.81 6.64 -8.18
C VAL A 295 -11.01 7.95 -8.30
N SER A 296 -10.37 8.37 -7.22
CA SER A 296 -9.24 9.30 -7.22
C SER A 296 -8.07 8.78 -6.40
N ASP A 297 -6.85 9.17 -6.73
CA ASP A 297 -5.66 8.92 -5.89
C ASP A 297 -5.42 7.42 -5.65
N VAL A 298 -5.26 6.69 -6.76
CA VAL A 298 -5.13 5.23 -6.78
C VAL A 298 -3.82 4.81 -7.42
N THR A 299 -3.21 3.76 -6.89
CA THR A 299 -2.07 3.10 -7.52
C THR A 299 -2.25 1.60 -7.59
N ILE A 300 -2.07 1.06 -8.80
CA ILE A 300 -1.97 -0.37 -9.05
C ILE A 300 -0.54 -0.65 -9.48
N GLN A 301 0.21 -1.35 -8.62
CA GLN A 301 1.63 -1.57 -8.83
C GLN A 301 2.04 -3.03 -8.67
N ASN A 302 3.04 -3.46 -9.45
CA ASN A 302 3.64 -4.80 -9.35
C ASN A 302 2.62 -5.96 -9.38
N CYS A 303 1.44 -5.75 -9.97
CA CYS A 303 0.39 -6.76 -10.05
C CYS A 303 0.55 -7.62 -11.30
N MET A 304 -0.05 -8.81 -11.25
CA MET A 304 -0.16 -9.70 -12.40
C MET A 304 -1.62 -9.83 -12.80
N ILE A 305 -1.95 -9.55 -14.06
CA ILE A 305 -3.31 -9.64 -14.60
C ILE A 305 -3.28 -10.61 -15.79
N THR A 306 -3.72 -11.85 -15.59
CA THR A 306 -3.46 -12.93 -16.55
C THR A 306 -4.67 -13.82 -16.81
N ASN A 307 -4.64 -14.61 -17.89
CA ASN A 307 -5.60 -15.68 -18.16
C ASN A 307 -7.08 -15.22 -18.17
N THR A 308 -7.46 -14.37 -19.12
CA THR A 308 -8.85 -13.89 -19.28
C THR A 308 -9.78 -15.00 -19.79
N ASP A 309 -10.98 -15.18 -19.22
CA ASP A 309 -11.97 -16.17 -19.75
C ASP A 309 -12.82 -15.62 -20.92
N THR A 310 -13.10 -14.31 -20.93
CA THR A 310 -14.08 -13.65 -21.82
C THR A 310 -13.49 -12.61 -22.76
N ASN A 311 -12.18 -12.71 -23.03
CA ASN A 311 -11.37 -11.82 -23.88
C ASN A 311 -11.01 -10.46 -23.25
N TYR A 312 -11.73 -9.95 -22.25
CA TYR A 312 -11.46 -8.62 -21.70
C TYR A 312 -10.57 -8.66 -20.46
N THR A 313 -9.62 -7.73 -20.41
CA THR A 313 -8.57 -7.74 -19.37
C THR A 313 -8.79 -6.65 -18.35
N PHE A 314 -8.69 -5.39 -18.77
CA PHE A 314 -8.84 -4.24 -17.88
C PHE A 314 -9.68 -3.13 -18.52
N LEU A 315 -10.83 -2.84 -17.91
CA LEU A 315 -11.64 -1.65 -18.14
C LEU A 315 -11.30 -0.53 -17.14
N PHE A 316 -10.69 0.54 -17.63
CA PHE A 316 -10.65 1.83 -16.93
C PHE A 316 -11.85 2.65 -17.40
N GLY A 317 -12.90 2.69 -16.57
CA GLY A 317 -14.19 3.29 -16.86
C GLY A 317 -14.21 4.83 -16.76
N ILE A 318 -15.30 5.37 -16.22
CA ILE A 318 -15.53 6.82 -16.11
C ILE A 318 -15.11 7.39 -14.76
N LYS A 319 -14.93 8.71 -14.71
CA LYS A 319 -14.74 9.48 -13.46
C LYS A 319 -13.56 9.00 -12.62
N ASN A 320 -12.46 8.70 -13.30
CA ASN A 320 -11.23 8.26 -12.67
C ASN A 320 -10.20 9.39 -12.74
N TYR A 321 -9.58 9.72 -11.63
CA TYR A 321 -8.64 10.83 -11.50
C TYR A 321 -7.39 10.38 -10.76
N ASN A 322 -6.23 10.97 -11.05
CA ASN A 322 -4.99 10.71 -10.34
C ASN A 322 -4.75 9.19 -10.20
N PHE A 323 -4.73 8.48 -11.32
CA PHE A 323 -4.56 7.02 -11.35
C PHE A 323 -3.17 6.64 -11.86
N THR A 324 -2.41 5.88 -11.09
CA THR A 324 -1.11 5.33 -11.52
C THR A 324 -1.22 3.82 -11.74
N PHE A 325 -0.82 3.35 -12.92
CA PHE A 325 -0.67 1.93 -13.23
C PHE A 325 0.79 1.66 -13.60
N ILE A 326 1.55 1.05 -12.67
CA ILE A 326 3.00 0.98 -12.79
C ILE A 326 3.61 -0.39 -12.50
N GLY A 327 4.51 -0.86 -13.38
CA GLY A 327 5.29 -2.08 -13.11
C GLY A 327 4.47 -3.37 -13.17
N ASN A 328 3.30 -3.37 -13.81
CA ASN A 328 2.41 -4.53 -13.83
C ASN A 328 2.74 -5.46 -15.01
N TYR A 329 2.45 -6.75 -14.82
CA TYR A 329 2.53 -7.76 -15.88
C TYR A 329 1.15 -8.23 -16.30
N ILE A 330 0.79 -7.96 -17.54
CA ILE A 330 -0.46 -8.37 -18.18
C ILE A 330 -0.13 -9.46 -19.19
N SER A 331 -0.82 -10.59 -19.16
CA SER A 331 -0.56 -11.63 -20.17
C SER A 331 -1.72 -12.55 -20.49
N HIS A 332 -1.58 -13.30 -21.60
CA HIS A 332 -2.54 -14.33 -21.99
C HIS A 332 -3.98 -13.79 -22.05
N SER A 333 -4.09 -12.63 -22.68
CA SER A 333 -5.29 -11.80 -22.68
C SER A 333 -5.62 -11.34 -24.08
N VAL A 334 -6.88 -11.28 -24.48
CA VAL A 334 -7.20 -10.99 -25.89
C VAL A 334 -7.26 -9.47 -26.13
N GLU A 335 -8.13 -8.73 -25.45
CA GLU A 335 -8.37 -7.30 -25.64
C GLU A 335 -8.37 -6.51 -24.31
N ARG A 336 -8.50 -5.18 -24.43
CA ARG A 336 -8.47 -4.22 -23.32
C ARG A 336 -7.18 -4.33 -22.50
N ASN A 337 -6.05 -4.21 -23.20
CA ASN A 337 -4.71 -4.25 -22.63
C ASN A 337 -4.00 -2.88 -22.79
N ILE A 338 -4.59 -1.75 -22.42
CA ILE A 338 -5.73 -1.50 -21.51
C ILE A 338 -6.80 -0.66 -22.22
N LEU A 339 -8.08 -0.84 -21.90
CA LEU A 339 -9.12 0.10 -22.37
C LEU A 339 -9.23 1.28 -21.40
N VAL A 340 -8.76 2.46 -21.82
CA VAL A 340 -8.95 3.74 -21.15
C VAL A 340 -10.21 4.38 -21.70
N GLY A 341 -11.33 4.04 -21.08
CA GLY A 341 -12.65 4.18 -21.63
C GLY A 341 -13.26 5.57 -21.52
N TYR A 342 -14.36 5.73 -22.26
CA TYR A 342 -15.36 6.80 -22.22
C TYR A 342 -14.87 8.25 -22.43
N GLY A 343 -13.93 8.77 -21.63
CA GLY A 343 -13.38 10.12 -21.74
C GLY A 343 -14.46 11.20 -21.63
N LEU A 344 -15.34 11.07 -20.63
CA LEU A 344 -16.51 11.93 -20.49
C LEU A 344 -16.33 13.02 -19.41
N ASN A 345 -15.31 12.90 -18.56
CA ASN A 345 -15.19 13.71 -17.35
C ASN A 345 -13.77 14.27 -17.15
N GLY A 346 -12.94 14.28 -18.20
CA GLY A 346 -11.56 14.74 -18.13
C GLY A 346 -10.68 13.84 -17.27
N GLU A 347 -10.94 12.54 -17.28
CA GLU A 347 -10.26 11.51 -16.50
C GLU A 347 -8.72 11.61 -16.64
N THR A 348 -7.97 11.40 -15.54
CA THR A 348 -6.50 11.52 -15.49
C THR A 348 -5.82 10.22 -15.09
N SER A 349 -4.82 9.78 -15.86
CA SER A 349 -4.08 8.55 -15.57
C SER A 349 -2.64 8.53 -16.11
N GLU A 350 -1.78 7.73 -15.50
CA GLU A 350 -0.43 7.43 -16.01
C GLU A 350 -0.17 5.92 -16.03
N TRP A 351 0.39 5.45 -17.15
CA TRP A 351 0.61 4.04 -17.46
C TRP A 351 2.09 3.82 -17.70
N ILE A 352 2.81 3.35 -16.68
CA ILE A 352 4.28 3.43 -16.62
C ILE A 352 4.91 2.04 -16.48
N ASN A 353 5.85 1.69 -17.36
CA ASN A 353 6.66 0.46 -17.23
C ASN A 353 5.86 -0.82 -16.98
N ASN A 354 4.77 -1.00 -17.70
CA ASN A 354 4.00 -2.24 -17.71
C ASN A 354 4.45 -3.14 -18.87
N ILE A 355 4.27 -4.44 -18.71
CA ILE A 355 4.53 -5.43 -19.75
C ILE A 355 3.22 -6.11 -20.12
N VAL A 356 2.86 -6.08 -21.40
CA VAL A 356 1.72 -6.79 -21.99
C VAL A 356 2.25 -7.90 -22.89
N TYR A 357 1.92 -9.16 -22.57
CA TYR A 357 2.42 -10.32 -23.30
C TYR A 357 1.32 -11.23 -23.83
N GLY A 358 1.38 -11.56 -25.11
CA GLY A 358 0.46 -12.53 -25.70
C GLY A 358 -0.97 -11.99 -25.77
N TYR A 359 -1.15 -10.96 -26.59
CA TYR A 359 -2.41 -10.24 -26.77
C TYR A 359 -2.86 -10.15 -28.23
N GLU A 360 -4.09 -9.68 -28.45
CA GLU A 360 -4.65 -9.35 -29.78
C GLU A 360 -4.92 -7.83 -29.91
N GLY A 361 -5.72 -7.28 -29.00
CA GLY A 361 -5.94 -5.84 -28.85
C GLY A 361 -5.09 -5.26 -27.72
N GLY A 362 -4.27 -4.25 -28.02
CA GLY A 362 -3.44 -3.54 -27.05
C GLY A 362 -4.21 -2.49 -26.25
N MET A 363 -3.62 -1.30 -26.12
CA MET A 363 -4.21 -0.17 -25.41
C MET A 363 -5.11 0.68 -26.32
N ASN A 364 -6.34 0.90 -25.86
CA ASN A 364 -7.31 1.77 -26.52
C ASN A 364 -7.60 2.98 -25.64
N MET A 365 -7.10 4.13 -26.07
CA MET A 365 -7.28 5.42 -25.43
C MET A 365 -8.46 6.15 -26.08
N VAL A 366 -9.52 6.37 -25.31
CA VAL A 366 -10.73 7.04 -25.80
C VAL A 366 -10.60 8.55 -25.73
N TYR A 367 -11.11 9.26 -26.74
CA TYR A 367 -11.19 10.72 -26.78
C TYR A 367 -11.81 11.29 -25.49
N GLY A 368 -11.22 12.37 -24.99
CA GLY A 368 -11.61 13.08 -23.76
C GLY A 368 -10.77 12.72 -22.54
N ASN A 369 -10.03 11.61 -22.56
CA ASN A 369 -9.10 11.26 -21.49
C ASN A 369 -7.82 12.11 -21.50
N ASN A 370 -7.24 12.33 -20.32
CA ASN A 370 -5.94 12.97 -20.12
C ASN A 370 -4.94 11.95 -19.56
N LEU A 371 -3.89 11.59 -20.29
CA LEU A 371 -3.01 10.50 -19.84
C LEU A 371 -1.58 10.51 -20.37
N ASP A 372 -0.68 9.90 -19.60
CA ASP A 372 0.67 9.59 -20.04
C ASP A 372 0.87 8.08 -20.19
N VAL A 373 1.50 7.62 -21.28
CA VAL A 373 1.83 6.21 -21.53
C VAL A 373 3.34 6.10 -21.75
N LEU A 374 4.06 5.62 -20.74
CA LEU A 374 5.50 5.78 -20.60
C LEU A 374 6.20 4.44 -20.41
N GLY A 375 7.12 4.09 -21.31
CA GLY A 375 8.04 2.99 -21.07
C GLY A 375 7.39 1.61 -20.99
N ASN A 376 6.31 1.32 -21.72
CA ASN A 376 5.62 0.03 -21.65
C ASN A 376 6.12 -0.93 -22.75
N ILE A 377 6.14 -2.24 -22.48
CA ILE A 377 6.43 -3.27 -23.48
C ILE A 377 5.12 -3.94 -23.90
N TYR A 378 4.93 -4.04 -25.21
CA TYR A 378 3.88 -4.84 -25.82
C TYR A 378 4.52 -5.93 -26.68
N LYS A 379 4.38 -7.18 -26.25
CA LYS A 379 5.03 -8.33 -26.89
C LYS A 379 3.98 -9.36 -27.28
N ALA A 380 3.78 -9.59 -28.58
CA ALA A 380 2.86 -10.61 -29.06
C ALA A 380 3.37 -12.03 -28.76
N PHE A 381 2.48 -13.03 -28.78
CA PHE A 381 2.94 -14.42 -28.90
C PHE A 381 3.64 -14.63 -30.25
N ILE A 382 4.66 -15.48 -30.32
CA ILE A 382 5.34 -15.71 -31.61
C ILE A 382 4.45 -16.43 -32.65
N ASN A 383 3.44 -17.16 -32.17
CA ASN A 383 2.49 -17.94 -32.96
C ASN A 383 1.19 -17.17 -33.25
N ASN A 384 1.06 -15.92 -32.79
CA ASN A 384 -0.08 -15.05 -33.03
C ASN A 384 0.41 -13.70 -33.55
N THR A 385 -0.15 -13.19 -34.64
CA THR A 385 0.20 -11.87 -35.16
C THR A 385 -1.00 -10.96 -34.99
N PRO A 386 -0.98 -10.03 -34.02
CA PRO A 386 -2.13 -9.17 -33.76
C PRO A 386 -2.54 -8.36 -34.98
N ASP A 387 -3.85 -8.36 -35.29
CA ASP A 387 -4.49 -7.60 -36.39
C ASP A 387 -5.05 -6.25 -35.91
N TYR A 388 -4.45 -5.68 -34.86
CA TYR A 388 -4.79 -4.36 -34.33
C TYR A 388 -3.55 -3.52 -34.12
N THR A 389 -3.72 -2.19 -34.16
CA THR A 389 -2.67 -1.27 -33.73
C THR A 389 -2.53 -1.35 -32.22
N THR A 390 -1.29 -1.28 -31.71
CA THR A 390 -1.02 -1.61 -30.30
C THR A 390 -1.45 -0.53 -29.31
N ILE A 391 -1.23 0.75 -29.63
CA ILE A 391 -1.69 1.89 -28.83
C ILE A 391 -2.48 2.80 -29.76
N GLU A 392 -3.76 2.97 -29.45
CA GLU A 392 -4.71 3.68 -30.31
C GLU A 392 -5.34 4.87 -29.61
N TRP A 393 -5.45 6.00 -30.33
CA TRP A 393 -6.33 7.11 -29.97
C TRP A 393 -7.61 7.01 -30.81
N ASN A 394 -8.74 6.67 -30.19
CA ASN A 394 -9.98 6.30 -30.90
C ASN A 394 -11.24 6.98 -30.31
N PRO A 395 -12.25 7.29 -31.16
CA PRO A 395 -13.55 7.71 -30.66
C PRO A 395 -14.26 6.51 -30.03
N ASN A 396 -14.99 6.73 -28.94
CA ASN A 396 -15.95 5.74 -28.47
C ASN A 396 -17.34 6.05 -29.05
N GLN A 397 -17.67 5.45 -30.19
CA GLN A 397 -18.94 5.71 -30.89
C GLN A 397 -20.19 5.28 -30.10
N TYR A 398 -20.04 4.45 -29.07
CA TYR A 398 -21.17 3.97 -28.27
C TYR A 398 -21.47 4.88 -27.09
N ASN A 399 -20.43 5.31 -26.36
CA ASN A 399 -20.60 6.02 -25.09
C ASN A 399 -20.04 7.44 -25.08
N ASN A 400 -19.24 7.82 -26.09
CA ASN A 400 -18.85 9.20 -26.37
C ASN A 400 -19.04 9.53 -27.87
N PRO A 401 -20.28 9.41 -28.40
CA PRO A 401 -20.54 9.55 -29.84
C PRO A 401 -20.27 10.97 -30.38
N ASN A 402 -20.17 11.95 -29.49
CA ASN A 402 -19.89 13.36 -29.83
C ASN A 402 -18.44 13.77 -29.55
N GLY A 403 -17.59 12.86 -29.05
CA GLY A 403 -16.20 13.15 -28.72
C GLY A 403 -15.41 13.56 -29.97
N SER A 404 -14.70 14.68 -29.87
CA SER A 404 -13.75 15.15 -30.88
C SER A 404 -12.39 14.53 -30.64
N ILE A 405 -11.62 14.34 -31.72
CA ILE A 405 -10.22 13.89 -31.65
C ILE A 405 -9.32 14.81 -30.82
N THR A 406 -9.74 16.07 -30.66
CA THR A 406 -9.08 17.11 -29.86
C THR A 406 -9.52 17.15 -28.40
N ASP A 407 -10.49 16.32 -28.00
CA ASP A 407 -10.94 16.28 -26.62
C ASP A 407 -9.96 15.43 -25.80
N GLY A 408 -9.51 15.95 -24.66
CA GLY A 408 -8.47 15.31 -23.86
C GLY A 408 -7.07 15.56 -24.40
N SER A 409 -6.07 14.91 -23.82
CA SER A 409 -4.66 15.11 -24.14
C SER A 409 -3.85 13.91 -23.71
N PHE A 410 -2.86 13.50 -24.50
CA PHE A 410 -2.00 12.41 -24.11
C PHE A 410 -0.53 12.65 -24.47
N TYR A 411 0.37 11.97 -23.77
CA TYR A 411 1.79 11.93 -24.07
C TYR A 411 2.28 10.49 -24.11
N LEU A 412 3.05 10.16 -25.14
CA LEU A 412 3.57 8.82 -25.38
C LEU A 412 5.10 8.90 -25.43
N SER A 413 5.79 8.08 -24.63
CA SER A 413 7.25 8.01 -24.67
C SER A 413 7.74 6.61 -24.37
N ASP A 414 8.82 6.20 -25.03
CA ASP A 414 9.59 4.99 -24.72
C ASP A 414 8.80 3.67 -24.70
N ASN A 415 7.65 3.60 -25.37
CA ASN A 415 6.90 2.35 -25.48
C ASN A 415 7.52 1.46 -26.57
N HIS A 416 7.48 0.14 -26.36
CA HIS A 416 8.12 -0.86 -27.21
C HIS A 416 7.10 -1.86 -27.75
N GLN A 417 7.25 -2.21 -29.03
CA GLN A 417 6.51 -3.28 -29.68
C GLN A 417 7.48 -4.40 -30.08
N LEU A 418 7.24 -5.61 -29.58
CA LEU A 418 8.12 -6.78 -29.77
C LEU A 418 7.35 -7.95 -30.39
N ASN A 419 8.05 -8.82 -31.11
CA ASN A 419 7.46 -9.91 -31.91
C ASN A 419 6.58 -9.42 -33.08
N PRO A 420 6.20 -10.29 -34.03
CA PRO A 420 5.46 -9.89 -35.22
C PRO A 420 4.09 -9.29 -34.91
N HIS A 421 3.77 -8.19 -35.59
CA HIS A 421 2.49 -7.51 -35.56
C HIS A 421 2.08 -7.13 -36.98
N GLN A 422 0.77 -7.08 -37.27
CA GLN A 422 0.30 -6.61 -38.56
C GLN A 422 0.42 -5.09 -38.72
N TYR A 423 0.23 -4.35 -37.63
CA TYR A 423 0.33 -2.89 -37.57
C TYR A 423 1.39 -2.43 -36.58
N GLY A 424 1.82 -1.18 -36.74
CA GLY A 424 2.82 -0.58 -35.85
C GLY A 424 2.31 -0.30 -34.44
N LEU A 425 3.19 0.29 -33.63
CA LEU A 425 2.91 0.61 -32.23
C LEU A 425 1.78 1.64 -32.06
N TYR A 426 1.70 2.64 -32.94
CA TYR A 426 0.75 3.75 -32.82
C TYR A 426 -0.11 3.90 -34.08
N ASN A 427 -1.38 4.28 -33.90
CA ASN A 427 -2.22 4.66 -35.03
C ASN A 427 -1.91 6.11 -35.46
N SER A 428 -2.35 6.52 -36.66
CA SER A 428 -2.02 7.86 -37.16
C SER A 428 -2.53 8.98 -36.25
N ARG A 429 -3.68 8.77 -35.59
CA ARG A 429 -4.27 9.75 -34.66
C ARG A 429 -3.42 9.93 -33.41
N ALA A 430 -2.89 8.84 -32.85
CA ALA A 430 -1.97 8.91 -31.73
C ALA A 430 -0.69 9.67 -32.11
N LEU A 431 -0.15 9.43 -33.32
CA LEU A 431 1.04 10.14 -33.80
C LEU A 431 0.81 11.63 -34.03
N ASP A 432 -0.33 12.00 -34.61
CA ASP A 432 -0.64 13.37 -35.03
C ASP A 432 -1.07 14.27 -33.86
N TYR A 433 -1.63 13.70 -32.77
CA TYR A 433 -2.25 14.45 -31.67
C TYR A 433 -1.56 14.29 -30.31
N GLN A 434 -0.50 13.48 -30.19
CA GLN A 434 0.28 13.42 -28.95
C GLN A 434 0.91 14.78 -28.60
N ASN A 435 1.03 15.07 -27.31
CA ASN A 435 1.75 16.24 -26.82
C ASN A 435 3.26 16.04 -26.94
N SER A 436 4.02 17.14 -26.89
CA SER A 436 5.49 17.11 -26.87
C SER A 436 6.08 16.93 -25.46
N SER A 437 5.24 16.98 -24.43
CA SER A 437 5.60 16.80 -23.02
C SER A 437 4.46 16.11 -22.28
N ARG A 438 4.76 15.62 -21.07
CA ARG A 438 3.78 15.03 -20.16
C ARG A 438 2.53 15.89 -20.01
N VAL A 439 1.38 15.22 -19.98
CA VAL A 439 0.06 15.81 -19.71
C VAL A 439 -0.22 15.80 -18.21
N ILE A 440 0.20 14.75 -17.51
CA ILE A 440 0.02 14.64 -16.07
C ILE A 440 1.14 15.39 -15.36
N THR A 441 0.85 16.63 -14.94
CA THR A 441 1.84 17.54 -14.35
C THR A 441 1.96 17.43 -12.83
N ASN A 442 0.97 16.82 -12.17
CA ASN A 442 0.93 16.59 -10.72
C ASN A 442 1.49 15.22 -10.30
N SER A 443 2.04 14.45 -11.24
CA SER A 443 2.66 13.15 -10.93
C SER A 443 3.99 13.33 -10.21
N THR A 444 4.22 12.50 -9.19
CA THR A 444 5.49 12.45 -8.46
C THR A 444 6.54 11.57 -9.16
N ILE A 445 6.15 10.81 -10.19
CA ILE A 445 7.03 9.96 -10.97
C ILE A 445 7.60 10.78 -12.12
N SER A 446 8.84 11.24 -11.95
CA SER A 446 9.53 12.09 -12.94
C SER A 446 10.49 11.31 -13.85
N THR A 447 10.76 10.05 -13.55
CA THR A 447 11.65 9.17 -14.33
C THR A 447 11.03 7.78 -14.47
N TRP A 448 11.34 7.10 -15.58
CA TRP A 448 10.89 5.74 -15.87
C TRP A 448 11.97 4.98 -16.64
N ALA A 449 11.89 3.66 -16.61
CA ALA A 449 12.75 2.81 -17.44
C ALA A 449 12.40 3.00 -18.93
N THR A 450 13.40 3.23 -19.77
CA THR A 450 13.18 3.58 -21.18
C THR A 450 13.59 2.48 -22.16
N SER A 451 14.50 1.59 -21.77
CA SER A 451 14.90 0.45 -22.60
C SER A 451 14.11 -0.81 -22.24
N VAL A 452 13.94 -1.73 -23.21
CA VAL A 452 13.30 -3.03 -22.97
C VAL A 452 13.94 -3.75 -21.77
N GLN A 453 15.27 -3.75 -21.70
CA GLN A 453 16.00 -4.41 -20.62
C GLN A 453 15.72 -3.77 -19.25
N ASP A 454 15.66 -2.44 -19.17
CA ASP A 454 15.39 -1.75 -17.90
C ASP A 454 13.93 -1.93 -17.47
N ILE A 455 13.00 -2.00 -18.42
CA ILE A 455 11.57 -2.26 -18.15
C ILE A 455 11.40 -3.71 -17.67
N GLU A 456 12.02 -4.68 -18.35
CA GLU A 456 12.07 -6.08 -17.91
C GLU A 456 12.69 -6.20 -16.51
N ALA A 457 13.81 -5.51 -16.24
CA ALA A 457 14.45 -5.50 -14.93
C ALA A 457 13.57 -4.86 -13.84
N ARG A 458 12.77 -3.84 -14.18
CA ARG A 458 11.81 -3.26 -13.24
C ARG A 458 10.67 -4.22 -12.90
N VAL A 459 10.11 -4.91 -13.90
CA VAL A 459 8.91 -5.74 -13.74
C VAL A 459 9.25 -7.15 -13.24
N PHE A 460 10.35 -7.75 -13.70
CA PHE A 460 10.75 -9.12 -13.38
C PHE A 460 12.05 -9.20 -12.55
N GLY A 461 12.53 -8.08 -12.00
CA GLY A 461 13.74 -8.02 -11.20
C GLY A 461 13.57 -8.55 -9.78
N ASP A 462 13.98 -7.76 -8.81
CA ASP A 462 14.13 -8.18 -7.41
C ASP A 462 12.84 -8.73 -6.79
N LYS A 463 11.68 -8.21 -7.21
CA LYS A 463 10.36 -8.73 -6.84
C LYS A 463 9.57 -8.96 -8.11
N LEU A 464 9.21 -10.23 -8.37
CA LEU A 464 8.34 -10.60 -9.49
C LEU A 464 6.96 -9.95 -9.33
N PRO A 465 6.16 -9.81 -10.40
CA PRO A 465 4.82 -9.26 -10.30
C PRO A 465 3.83 -10.29 -9.74
N GLY A 466 2.65 -9.80 -9.32
CA GLY A 466 1.61 -10.62 -8.73
C GLY A 466 1.94 -11.00 -7.30
N ASN A 467 1.34 -12.08 -6.80
CA ASN A 467 1.57 -12.60 -5.45
C ASN A 467 2.98 -13.22 -5.35
N SER A 468 4.01 -12.39 -5.38
CA SER A 468 5.39 -12.80 -5.64
C SER A 468 6.02 -13.65 -4.54
N LEU A 469 5.50 -13.57 -3.31
CA LEU A 469 5.87 -14.46 -2.22
C LEU A 469 5.31 -15.88 -2.39
N TYR A 470 4.19 -16.01 -3.09
CA TYR A 470 3.38 -17.21 -3.14
C TYR A 470 2.86 -17.51 -4.55
N GLN A 471 3.68 -17.26 -5.58
CA GLN A 471 3.33 -17.53 -6.97
C GLN A 471 2.91 -18.99 -7.11
N ASP A 472 1.82 -19.20 -7.84
CA ASP A 472 1.38 -20.54 -8.18
C ASP A 472 1.88 -20.93 -9.58
N SER A 473 1.73 -22.20 -9.96
CA SER A 473 2.24 -22.70 -11.25
C SER A 473 1.66 -21.97 -12.48
N MET A 474 0.52 -21.30 -12.35
CA MET A 474 -0.06 -20.49 -13.42
C MET A 474 0.73 -19.18 -13.60
N ASP A 475 1.03 -18.50 -12.49
CA ASP A 475 1.83 -17.27 -12.49
C ASP A 475 3.23 -17.54 -13.05
N GLU A 476 3.88 -18.62 -12.57
CA GLU A 476 5.20 -19.06 -13.03
C GLU A 476 5.21 -19.40 -14.52
N GLN A 477 4.19 -20.14 -15.00
CA GLN A 477 4.07 -20.50 -16.41
C GLN A 477 3.90 -19.27 -17.29
N ALA A 478 3.07 -18.32 -16.88
CA ALA A 478 2.84 -17.09 -17.63
C ALA A 478 4.10 -16.21 -17.75
N ILE A 479 4.95 -16.15 -16.71
CA ILE A 479 6.26 -15.48 -16.77
C ILE A 479 7.24 -16.28 -17.64
N SER A 480 7.27 -17.61 -17.48
CA SER A 480 8.10 -18.50 -18.30
C SER A 480 7.79 -18.35 -19.79
N ASP A 481 6.52 -18.24 -20.15
CA ASP A 481 6.09 -18.07 -21.54
C ASP A 481 6.63 -16.77 -22.15
N TYR A 482 6.67 -15.67 -21.38
CA TYR A 482 7.26 -14.40 -21.82
C TYR A 482 8.71 -14.56 -22.26
N PHE A 483 9.55 -15.16 -21.41
CA PHE A 483 10.98 -15.30 -21.68
C PHE A 483 11.27 -16.34 -22.77
N ASN A 484 10.46 -17.39 -22.85
CA ASN A 484 10.63 -18.46 -23.83
C ASN A 484 9.97 -18.18 -25.19
N ASN A 485 9.20 -17.08 -25.31
CA ASN A 485 8.36 -16.80 -26.48
C ASN A 485 7.36 -17.93 -26.80
N THR A 486 6.72 -18.48 -25.77
CA THR A 486 5.74 -19.57 -25.86
C THR A 486 4.33 -19.12 -25.43
N GLY A 487 3.43 -20.04 -25.09
CA GLY A 487 2.07 -19.70 -24.70
C GLY A 487 1.06 -19.59 -25.87
N SER A 488 -0.20 -19.56 -25.48
CA SER A 488 -1.37 -19.28 -26.32
C SER A 488 -2.56 -18.90 -25.45
N PHE A 489 -3.59 -18.29 -26.03
CA PHE A 489 -4.83 -17.98 -25.29
C PHE A 489 -5.44 -19.23 -24.65
N GLY A 490 -5.87 -19.12 -23.39
CA GLY A 490 -6.49 -20.21 -22.62
C GLY A 490 -5.58 -21.40 -22.30
N SER A 491 -4.26 -21.27 -22.45
CA SER A 491 -3.31 -22.36 -22.16
C SER A 491 -2.94 -22.50 -20.68
N LEU A 492 -3.23 -21.50 -19.86
CA LEU A 492 -2.85 -21.46 -18.46
C LEU A 492 -3.84 -22.21 -17.57
N ASN A 493 -3.31 -23.12 -16.76
CA ASN A 493 -4.10 -23.91 -15.81
C ASN A 493 -3.99 -23.32 -14.40
N VAL A 494 -5.13 -23.08 -13.76
CA VAL A 494 -5.19 -22.58 -12.38
C VAL A 494 -5.01 -23.75 -11.40
N PRO A 495 -3.91 -23.81 -10.61
CA PRO A 495 -3.76 -24.82 -9.58
C PRO A 495 -4.68 -24.53 -8.38
N ASN A 496 -4.87 -25.55 -7.53
CA ASN A 496 -5.43 -25.36 -6.19
C ASN A 496 -4.28 -25.25 -5.19
N LYS A 497 -4.51 -24.55 -4.08
CA LYS A 497 -3.57 -24.48 -2.96
C LYS A 497 -4.06 -25.29 -1.77
N GLU A 498 -3.17 -26.10 -1.22
CA GLU A 498 -3.44 -26.89 -0.02
C GLU A 498 -3.57 -26.01 1.23
N SER A 499 -4.38 -26.46 2.18
CA SER A 499 -4.60 -25.78 3.45
C SER A 499 -3.42 -25.97 4.40
N THR A 500 -3.00 -24.89 5.04
CA THR A 500 -1.94 -24.84 6.03
C THR A 500 -2.31 -23.89 7.17
N SER A 501 -1.66 -24.04 8.31
CA SER A 501 -1.85 -23.18 9.48
C SER A 501 -0.52 -22.94 10.16
N ARG A 502 -0.35 -21.76 10.75
CA ARG A 502 0.81 -21.44 11.56
C ARG A 502 0.78 -22.23 12.87
N PRO A 503 1.96 -22.55 13.43
CA PRO A 503 2.07 -23.05 14.80
C PRO A 503 1.42 -22.09 15.80
N SER A 504 0.90 -22.62 16.91
CA SER A 504 0.26 -21.81 17.95
C SER A 504 1.22 -20.92 18.75
N ASP A 505 2.53 -21.14 18.58
CA ASP A 505 3.63 -20.38 19.19
C ASP A 505 4.30 -19.42 18.18
N TYR A 506 3.60 -19.09 17.08
CA TYR A 506 4.11 -18.16 16.08
C TYR A 506 3.95 -16.69 16.51
N ASP A 507 2.84 -16.37 17.15
CA ASP A 507 2.43 -15.04 17.65
C ASP A 507 1.57 -15.31 18.89
N THR A 508 2.19 -15.26 20.07
CA THR A 508 1.62 -15.76 21.33
C THR A 508 0.72 -14.72 22.00
N ASP A 509 1.00 -13.44 21.81
CA ASP A 509 0.25 -12.31 22.30
C ASP A 509 -0.82 -11.79 21.31
N ASN A 510 -0.85 -12.34 20.09
CA ASN A 510 -1.86 -12.13 19.05
C ASN A 510 -1.95 -10.68 18.59
N ASP A 511 -0.80 -10.05 18.40
CA ASP A 511 -0.71 -8.68 17.96
C ASP A 511 -0.40 -8.56 16.46
N GLY A 512 -0.24 -9.70 15.77
CA GLY A 512 0.02 -9.79 14.33
C GLY A 512 1.49 -9.79 13.96
N MET A 513 2.39 -9.62 14.93
CA MET A 513 3.83 -9.74 14.76
C MET A 513 4.30 -11.14 15.17
N ALA A 514 5.36 -11.63 14.53
CA ALA A 514 5.88 -12.93 14.90
C ALA A 514 6.76 -12.84 16.16
N ASP A 515 6.54 -13.74 17.12
CA ASP A 515 7.33 -13.87 18.37
C ASP A 515 8.85 -13.80 18.11
N ALA A 516 9.29 -14.48 17.05
CA ALA A 516 10.69 -14.56 16.67
C ALA A 516 11.25 -13.25 16.12
N TRP A 517 10.41 -12.46 15.44
CA TRP A 517 10.79 -11.15 14.92
C TRP A 517 10.83 -10.12 16.06
N GLU A 518 9.82 -10.10 16.93
CA GLU A 518 9.76 -9.19 18.06
C GLU A 518 10.94 -9.41 19.03
N ARG A 519 11.25 -10.66 19.37
CA ARG A 519 12.45 -10.97 20.18
C ARG A 519 13.75 -10.55 19.51
N ALA A 520 13.80 -10.53 18.18
CA ALA A 520 14.98 -10.09 17.44
C ALA A 520 15.10 -8.56 17.41
N MET A 521 13.98 -7.83 17.32
CA MET A 521 13.95 -6.38 17.24
C MET A 521 13.96 -5.69 18.62
N TYR A 522 13.18 -6.21 19.56
CA TYR A 522 12.90 -5.59 20.87
C TYR A 522 13.43 -6.39 22.05
N GLY A 523 13.71 -7.69 21.87
CA GLY A 523 14.22 -8.57 22.93
C GLY A 523 13.14 -9.30 23.74
N ASP A 524 11.89 -8.89 23.62
CA ASP A 524 10.70 -9.50 24.23
C ASP A 524 9.47 -9.32 23.33
N LEU A 525 8.27 -9.53 23.89
CA LEU A 525 6.96 -9.39 23.23
C LEU A 525 6.11 -8.28 23.89
N SER A 526 6.75 -7.28 24.50
CA SER A 526 5.99 -6.25 25.24
C SER A 526 5.53 -5.11 24.34
N LYS A 527 5.97 -5.08 23.07
CA LYS A 527 5.73 -3.99 22.14
C LYS A 527 4.46 -4.29 21.36
N THR A 528 3.60 -3.29 21.24
CA THR A 528 2.31 -3.49 20.57
C THR A 528 2.43 -3.21 19.07
N ALA A 529 1.59 -3.87 18.27
CA ALA A 529 1.44 -3.62 16.83
C ALA A 529 1.28 -2.14 16.42
N ASN A 530 0.70 -1.30 17.29
CA ASN A 530 0.45 0.12 17.04
C ASN A 530 1.51 1.07 17.65
N GLY A 531 2.51 0.53 18.36
CA GLY A 531 3.67 1.32 18.77
C GLY A 531 4.50 1.75 17.56
N ASP A 532 5.40 2.70 17.78
CA ASP A 532 6.37 3.23 16.79
C ASP A 532 7.69 3.42 17.54
N GLU A 533 8.43 2.32 17.74
CA GLU A 533 9.59 2.31 18.64
C GLU A 533 10.84 2.98 18.05
N ASP A 534 10.88 3.19 16.73
CA ASP A 534 11.96 3.90 16.06
C ASP A 534 11.60 5.33 15.63
N GLY A 535 10.33 5.73 15.78
CA GLY A 535 9.84 7.10 15.59
C GLY A 535 9.80 7.52 14.13
N ASP A 536 9.73 6.58 13.20
CA ASP A 536 9.73 6.86 11.76
C ASP A 536 8.34 7.10 11.16
N GLY A 537 7.29 6.94 11.99
CA GLY A 537 5.89 7.12 11.67
C GLY A 537 5.17 5.86 11.21
N TYR A 538 5.89 4.77 10.92
CA TYR A 538 5.28 3.45 10.70
C TYR A 538 5.01 2.75 12.02
N THR A 539 3.91 1.99 12.11
CA THR A 539 3.71 1.17 13.31
C THR A 539 4.66 -0.03 13.33
N ASN A 540 4.90 -0.61 14.50
CA ASN A 540 5.67 -1.85 14.67
C ASN A 540 5.13 -2.97 13.76
N LEU A 541 3.81 -3.06 13.59
CA LEU A 541 3.19 -3.97 12.64
C LEU A 541 3.59 -3.66 11.19
N GLU A 542 3.59 -2.40 10.76
CA GLU A 542 4.03 -2.01 9.42
C GLU A 542 5.51 -2.30 9.19
N ALA A 543 6.35 -2.09 10.21
CA ALA A 543 7.76 -2.48 10.18
C ALA A 543 7.92 -4.00 10.04
N PHE A 544 7.12 -4.79 10.76
CA PHE A 544 7.06 -6.24 10.61
C PHE A 544 6.63 -6.65 9.20
N LEU A 545 5.53 -6.10 8.68
CA LEU A 545 5.06 -6.38 7.31
C LEU A 545 6.12 -6.05 6.26
N TYR A 546 6.83 -4.94 6.43
CA TYR A 546 7.94 -4.57 5.56
C TYR A 546 9.07 -5.60 5.62
N SER A 547 9.42 -6.09 6.81
CA SER A 547 10.47 -7.10 6.98
C SER A 547 10.19 -8.43 6.27
N LEU A 548 8.92 -8.79 6.07
CA LEU A 548 8.51 -10.03 5.40
C LEU A 548 8.78 -10.02 3.90
N VAL A 549 8.99 -8.84 3.31
CA VAL A 549 9.07 -8.66 1.85
C VAL A 549 10.43 -8.15 1.38
N GLN A 550 11.44 -8.06 2.26
CA GLN A 550 12.77 -7.54 1.92
C GLN A 550 13.65 -8.51 1.14
#